data_AF-A0A1W9V6M8-F1
#
_entry.id   AF-A0A1W9V6M8-F1
#
_cell.length_a   1.000
_cell.length_b   1.000
_cell.length_c   1.000
_cell.angle_alpha   90.00
_cell.angle_beta   90.00
_cell.angle_gamma   90.00
#
_symmetry.space_group_name_H-M   'P 1'
#
loop_
_entity.id
_entity.type
_entity.pdbx_description
1 polymer ?
#
loop_
_entity_poly.entity_id
_entity_poly.type
_entity_poly.pdbx_seq_one_letter_code
_entity_poly.pdbx_strand_id
1 'polypeptide(L)'
;MDYDPKKVVATFCGVPVTGYAKGSFIKIEEAEDGFKKHVGADGEVSRSKVNDDTCNVTINLSQTSKSNVVLSAQYDLDKKTGKGKGPLLIKDLLGATLFFAKVAWIKKRASVDFGEEIGTKEWGFDTGKAAFVNGGNNVV
;
A
#
# COMPACT_ATOMS: atom_id res chain seq x y z
N MET A 1 -4.71 13.41 -22.86
CA MET A 1 -4.09 12.25 -22.17
C MET A 1 -4.73 12.20 -20.81
N ASP A 2 -5.70 11.31 -20.63
CA ASP A 2 -6.53 11.31 -19.43
C ASP A 2 -6.07 10.22 -18.47
N TYR A 3 -5.54 10.65 -17.32
CA TYR A 3 -5.30 9.77 -16.18
C TYR A 3 -6.66 9.40 -15.60
N ASP A 4 -7.05 8.13 -15.72
CA ASP A 4 -8.28 7.61 -15.12
C ASP A 4 -7.95 6.84 -13.82
N PRO A 5 -8.14 7.46 -12.64
CA PRO A 5 -7.90 6.79 -11.36
C PRO A 5 -8.81 5.58 -11.13
N LYS A 6 -9.91 5.42 -11.88
CA LYS A 6 -10.76 4.21 -11.80
C LYS A 6 -10.08 2.96 -12.35
N LYS A 7 -8.98 3.12 -13.08
CA LYS A 7 -8.24 1.99 -13.67
C LYS A 7 -7.16 1.43 -12.75
N VAL A 8 -7.05 1.93 -11.52
CA VAL A 8 -6.24 1.28 -10.48
C VAL A 8 -7.12 0.39 -9.62
N VAL A 9 -6.76 -0.89 -9.56
CA VAL A 9 -7.50 -1.92 -8.81
C VAL A 9 -6.63 -2.43 -7.68
N ALA A 10 -7.12 -2.30 -6.43
CA ALA A 10 -6.54 -2.95 -5.26
C ALA A 10 -7.44 -4.09 -4.77
N THR A 11 -6.84 -5.21 -4.37
CA THR A 11 -7.51 -6.38 -3.81
C THR A 11 -6.74 -6.86 -2.58
N PHE A 12 -7.44 -7.03 -1.47
CA PHE A 12 -6.86 -7.53 -0.22
C PHE A 12 -7.61 -8.79 0.25
N CYS A 13 -6.88 -9.87 0.52
CA CYS A 13 -7.44 -11.16 0.90
C CYS A 13 -8.52 -11.69 -0.07
N GLY A 14 -8.40 -11.37 -1.37
CA GLY A 14 -9.39 -11.72 -2.39
C GLY A 14 -10.63 -10.82 -2.43
N VAL A 15 -10.71 -9.80 -1.58
CA VAL A 15 -11.79 -8.80 -1.59
C VAL A 15 -11.32 -7.54 -2.30
N PRO A 16 -12.01 -7.08 -3.37
CA PRO A 16 -11.66 -5.84 -4.04
C PRO A 16 -11.92 -4.63 -3.13
N VAL A 17 -10.97 -3.70 -3.10
CA VAL A 17 -11.08 -2.44 -2.37
C VAL A 17 -11.76 -1.41 -3.28
N THR A 18 -12.78 -0.74 -2.76
CA THR A 18 -13.62 0.19 -3.52
C THR A 18 -13.86 1.47 -2.72
N GLY A 19 -14.39 2.52 -3.38
CA GLY A 19 -14.72 3.78 -2.72
C GLY A 19 -13.47 4.57 -2.30
N TYR A 20 -12.48 4.64 -3.20
CA TYR A 20 -11.28 5.47 -3.03
C TYR A 20 -11.65 6.94 -2.76
N ALA A 21 -10.86 7.60 -1.92
CA ALA A 21 -11.00 9.03 -1.67
C ALA A 21 -10.59 9.85 -2.90
N LYS A 22 -11.06 11.10 -2.97
CA LYS A 22 -10.70 12.03 -4.05
C LYS A 22 -9.25 12.48 -3.88
N GLY A 23 -8.42 12.34 -4.92
CA GLY A 23 -7.00 12.72 -4.90
C GLY A 23 -6.06 11.52 -4.88
N SER A 24 -5.06 11.51 -3.99
CA SER A 24 -4.12 10.39 -3.83
C SER A 24 -4.78 9.27 -3.02
N PHE A 25 -5.08 8.15 -3.69
CA PHE A 25 -5.84 7.05 -3.10
C PHE A 25 -5.00 5.83 -2.72
N ILE A 26 -3.85 5.61 -3.37
CA ILE A 26 -2.92 4.52 -3.05
C ILE A 26 -1.49 5.06 -3.09
N LYS A 27 -0.73 4.82 -2.02
CA LYS A 27 0.69 5.11 -1.91
C LYS A 27 1.42 3.82 -1.54
N ILE A 28 2.53 3.53 -2.20
CA ILE A 28 3.37 2.35 -1.95
C ILE A 28 4.79 2.86 -1.73
N GLU A 29 5.39 2.51 -0.61
CA GLU A 29 6.74 2.92 -0.21
C GLU A 29 7.53 1.70 0.26
N GLU A 30 8.80 1.59 -0.11
CA GLU A 30 9.70 0.57 0.44
C GLU A 30 9.93 0.84 1.94
N ALA A 31 10.02 -0.20 2.76
CA ALA A 31 10.15 -0.04 4.21
C ALA A 31 11.57 0.36 4.66
N GLU A 32 12.59 -0.07 3.92
CA GLU A 32 13.98 0.36 4.07
C GLU A 32 14.56 0.82 2.73
N ASP A 33 15.57 1.68 2.79
CA ASP A 33 16.37 2.04 1.61
C ASP A 33 17.10 0.79 1.09
N GLY A 34 16.90 0.44 -0.19
CA GLY A 34 17.50 -0.74 -0.81
C GLY A 34 19.04 -0.77 -0.79
N PHE A 35 19.70 0.36 -0.49
CA PHE A 35 21.15 0.43 -0.32
C PHE A 35 21.53 1.34 0.84
N LYS A 36 22.29 0.80 1.79
CA LYS A 36 22.94 1.57 2.84
C LYS A 36 24.34 1.97 2.36
N LYS A 37 24.62 3.27 2.29
CA LYS A 37 25.94 3.81 1.97
C LYS A 37 26.75 3.98 3.27
N HIS A 38 27.93 3.40 3.32
CA HIS A 38 28.90 3.62 4.38
C HIS A 38 30.09 4.40 3.82
N VAL A 39 30.56 5.41 4.56
CA VAL A 39 31.74 6.20 4.19
C VAL A 39 32.74 6.10 5.33
N GLY A 40 33.90 5.50 5.06
CA GLY A 40 35.01 5.40 5.99
C GLY A 40 35.69 6.74 6.24
N ALA A 41 36.47 6.84 7.32
CA ALA A 41 37.20 8.06 7.69
C ALA A 41 38.30 8.45 6.68
N ASP A 42 38.69 7.53 5.81
CA ASP A 42 39.63 7.65 4.70
C ASP A 42 38.96 7.98 3.35
N GLY A 43 37.63 8.09 3.32
CA GLY A 43 36.86 8.39 2.12
C GLY A 43 36.47 7.16 1.30
N GLU A 44 36.76 5.93 1.75
CA GLU A 44 36.25 4.73 1.08
C GLU A 44 34.73 4.64 1.20
N VAL A 45 34.07 4.49 0.05
CA VAL A 45 32.61 4.35 -0.03
C VAL A 45 32.29 2.88 -0.24
N SER A 46 31.69 2.26 0.77
CA SER A 46 31.12 0.92 0.66
C SER A 46 29.60 1.01 0.58
N ARG A 47 28.96 0.10 -0.17
CA ARG A 47 27.51 -0.02 -0.24
C ARG A 47 27.09 -1.42 0.16
N SER A 48 26.20 -1.50 1.15
CA SER A 48 25.56 -2.75 1.54
C SER A 48 24.19 -2.82 0.89
N LYS A 49 23.91 -3.91 0.17
CA LYS A 49 22.59 -4.21 -0.35
C LYS A 49 21.68 -4.65 0.79
N VAL A 50 20.56 -3.95 0.96
CA VAL A 50 19.51 -4.34 1.90
C VAL A 50 18.62 -5.34 1.17
N ASN A 51 18.44 -6.55 1.72
CA ASN A 51 17.56 -7.58 1.17
C ASN A 51 16.16 -7.55 1.82
N ASP A 52 15.75 -6.37 2.26
CA ASP A 52 14.43 -6.12 2.79
C ASP A 52 13.52 -5.66 1.66
N ASP A 53 12.74 -6.59 1.11
CA ASP A 53 11.77 -6.33 0.05
C ASP A 53 10.38 -6.03 0.63
N THR A 54 10.30 -5.56 1.88
CA THR A 54 9.03 -5.18 2.51
C THR A 54 8.63 -3.77 2.09
N CYS A 55 7.31 -3.53 2.03
CA CYS A 55 6.76 -2.23 1.66
C CYS A 55 5.65 -1.82 2.63
N ASN A 56 5.53 -0.51 2.84
CA ASN A 56 4.40 0.13 3.46
C ASN A 56 3.43 0.61 2.38
N VAL A 57 2.17 0.24 2.49
CA VAL A 57 1.12 0.64 1.55
C VAL A 57 0.07 1.43 2.29
N THR A 58 -0.26 2.63 1.80
CA THR A 58 -1.31 3.47 2.35
C THR A 58 -2.46 3.57 1.35
N ILE A 59 -3.67 3.20 1.78
CA ILE A 59 -4.89 3.27 0.97
C ILE A 59 -5.87 4.26 1.60
N ASN A 60 -6.24 5.28 0.85
CA ASN A 60 -7.20 6.30 1.26
C ASN A 60 -8.59 6.00 0.69
N LEU A 61 -9.55 5.77 1.58
CA LEU A 61 -10.94 5.47 1.24
C LEU A 61 -11.85 6.60 1.69
N SER A 62 -12.92 6.85 0.93
CA SER A 62 -14.01 7.71 1.40
C SER A 62 -14.63 7.13 2.66
N GLN A 63 -15.06 7.97 3.60
CA GLN A 63 -15.76 7.57 4.82
C GLN A 63 -17.01 6.71 4.54
N THR A 64 -17.69 6.93 3.41
CA THR A 64 -18.88 6.17 3.00
C THR A 64 -18.57 4.81 2.36
N SER A 65 -17.29 4.47 2.15
CA SER A 65 -16.91 3.22 1.50
C SER A 65 -17.26 1.99 2.34
N LYS A 66 -17.87 0.99 1.70
CA LYS A 66 -18.14 -0.34 2.28
C LYS A 66 -16.84 -1.08 2.61
N SER A 67 -15.75 -0.80 1.89
CA SER A 67 -14.44 -1.42 2.14
C SER A 67 -13.89 -1.06 3.52
N ASN A 68 -14.30 0.06 4.13
CA ASN A 68 -13.91 0.40 5.50
C ASN A 68 -14.36 -0.66 6.52
N VAL A 69 -15.54 -1.24 6.34
CA VAL A 69 -16.08 -2.28 7.24
C VAL A 69 -15.28 -3.57 7.07
N VAL A 70 -14.97 -3.95 5.83
CA VAL A 70 -14.17 -5.15 5.53
C VAL A 70 -12.77 -5.03 6.12
N LEU A 71 -12.09 -3.90 5.90
CA LEU A 71 -10.75 -3.66 6.45
C LEU A 71 -10.76 -3.62 7.99
N SER A 72 -11.80 -3.03 8.59
CA SER A 72 -11.97 -3.04 10.05
C SER A 72 -12.12 -4.46 10.60
N ALA A 73 -12.92 -5.30 9.95
CA ALA A 73 -13.13 -6.69 10.34
C ALA A 73 -11.84 -7.52 10.18
N GLN A 74 -11.11 -7.29 9.09
CA GLN A 74 -9.85 -8.00 8.82
C GLN A 74 -8.76 -7.61 9.82
N TYR A 75 -8.68 -6.35 10.21
CA TYR A 75 -7.79 -5.89 11.28
C TYR A 75 -8.15 -6.53 12.63
N ASP A 76 -9.44 -6.57 12.99
CA ASP A 76 -9.88 -7.22 14.23
C ASP A 76 -9.61 -8.73 14.23
N LEU A 77 -9.79 -9.38 13.08
CA LEU A 77 -9.46 -10.79 12.91
C LEU A 77 -7.96 -11.03 13.10
N ASP A 78 -7.10 -10.18 12.52
CA ASP A 78 -5.65 -10.30 12.69
C ASP A 78 -5.24 -10.12 14.14
N LYS A 79 -5.76 -9.08 14.80
CA LYS A 79 -5.45 -8.80 16.20
C LYS A 79 -5.90 -9.92 17.15
N LYS A 80 -7.02 -10.59 16.85
CA LYS A 80 -7.56 -11.67 17.69
C LYS A 80 -6.95 -13.04 17.40
N THR A 81 -6.59 -13.33 16.15
CA THR A 81 -6.28 -14.70 15.71
C THR A 81 -4.98 -14.84 14.93
N GLY A 82 -4.37 -13.73 14.50
CA GLY A 82 -3.21 -13.70 13.61
C GLY A 82 -3.49 -14.22 12.18
N LYS A 83 -4.77 -14.43 11.84
CA LYS A 83 -5.24 -14.92 10.53
C LYS A 83 -5.81 -13.80 9.64
N GLY A 84 -5.64 -12.54 10.04
CA GLY A 84 -6.14 -11.40 9.27
C GLY A 84 -5.14 -10.89 8.23
N LYS A 85 -3.91 -11.41 8.22
CA LYS A 85 -2.95 -11.21 7.13
C LYS A 85 -3.30 -12.01 5.87
N GLY A 86 -3.02 -11.46 4.71
CA GLY A 86 -3.24 -12.15 3.44
C GLY A 86 -2.68 -11.40 2.23
N PRO A 87 -2.95 -11.87 1.01
CA PRO A 87 -2.36 -11.28 -0.19
C PRO A 87 -2.93 -9.88 -0.47
N LEU A 88 -2.05 -8.95 -0.83
CA LEU A 88 -2.39 -7.61 -1.31
C LEU A 88 -1.89 -7.48 -2.76
N LEU A 89 -2.82 -7.21 -3.66
CA LEU A 89 -2.54 -6.96 -5.08
C LEU A 89 -3.01 -5.55 -5.40
N ILE A 90 -2.14 -4.75 -6.01
CA ILE A 90 -2.47 -3.44 -6.56
C ILE A 90 -1.97 -3.43 -8.00
N LYS A 91 -2.87 -3.16 -8.93
CA LYS A 91 -2.54 -3.11 -10.35
C LYS A 91 -3.12 -1.85 -10.97
N ASP A 92 -2.28 -1.09 -11.66
CA ASP A 92 -2.72 -0.08 -12.60
C ASP A 92 -3.02 -0.76 -13.95
N LEU A 93 -4.23 -0.57 -14.49
CA LEU A 93 -4.65 -1.13 -15.77
C LEU A 93 -4.24 -0.25 -16.96
N LEU A 94 -3.84 1.01 -16.74
CA LEU A 94 -3.29 1.89 -17.78
C LEU A 94 -1.77 1.94 -17.77
N GLY A 95 -1.17 1.92 -16.58
CA GLY A 95 0.27 1.95 -16.41
C GLY A 95 0.92 0.55 -16.41
N ALA A 96 2.24 0.54 -16.25
CA ALA A 96 3.01 -0.68 -16.02
C ALA A 96 3.20 -0.97 -14.50
N THR A 97 2.56 -0.20 -13.62
CA THR A 97 2.70 -0.36 -12.18
C THR A 97 1.92 -1.57 -11.66
N LEU A 98 2.67 -2.50 -11.06
CA LEU A 98 2.15 -3.69 -10.43
C LEU A 98 2.80 -3.86 -9.06
N PHE A 99 1.98 -4.05 -8.05
CA PHE A 99 2.44 -4.39 -6.71
C PHE A 99 1.71 -5.64 -6.24
N PHE A 100 2.49 -6.60 -5.77
CA PHE A 100 1.95 -7.85 -5.23
C PHE A 100 2.74 -8.27 -4.00
N ALA A 101 2.06 -8.38 -2.87
CA ALA A 101 2.60 -8.98 -1.66
C ALA A 101 1.78 -10.22 -1.30
N LYS A 102 2.44 -11.36 -1.10
CA LYS A 102 1.76 -12.60 -0.68
C LYS A 102 1.17 -12.48 0.72
N VAL A 103 1.81 -11.69 1.58
CA VAL A 103 1.41 -11.47 2.96
C VAL A 103 1.46 -9.97 3.22
N ALA A 104 0.32 -9.41 3.59
CA ALA A 104 0.12 -8.03 4.01
C ALA A 104 -0.86 -8.02 5.19
N TRP A 105 -0.71 -7.05 6.09
CA TRP A 105 -1.59 -6.86 7.23
C TRP A 105 -1.78 -5.36 7.49
N ILE A 106 -2.87 -5.03 8.16
CA ILE A 106 -3.18 -3.64 8.51
C ILE A 106 -2.36 -3.28 9.75
N LYS A 107 -1.42 -2.34 9.61
CA LYS A 107 -0.54 -1.88 10.70
C LYS A 107 -1.34 -1.15 11.77
N LYS A 108 -2.27 -0.30 11.33
CA LYS A 108 -3.07 0.56 12.21
C LYS A 108 -4.48 0.73 11.63
N ARG A 109 -5.47 0.74 12.52
CA ARG A 109 -6.85 1.10 12.16
C ARG A 109 -6.90 2.55 11.65
N ALA A 110 -7.71 2.80 10.62
CA ALA A 110 -7.86 4.15 10.08
C ALA A 110 -8.35 5.17 11.10
N SER A 111 -7.81 6.39 11.02
CA SER A 111 -8.32 7.52 11.81
C SER A 111 -9.80 7.75 11.52
N VAL A 112 -10.53 8.17 12.55
CA VAL A 112 -11.95 8.49 12.44
C VAL A 112 -12.10 9.95 12.81
N ASP A 113 -12.16 10.79 11.78
CA ASP A 113 -12.47 12.19 11.91
C ASP A 113 -13.90 12.42 11.37
N PHE A 114 -14.77 12.97 12.22
CA PHE A 114 -16.14 13.34 11.85
C PHE A 114 -16.20 14.86 11.73
N GLY A 115 -16.18 15.36 10.50
CA GLY A 115 -16.35 16.78 10.18
C GLY A 115 -17.65 17.05 9.44
N GLU A 116 -17.91 18.32 9.09
CA GLU A 116 -19.07 18.71 8.27
C GLU A 116 -19.01 18.15 6.84
N GLU A 117 -17.79 17.88 6.34
CA GLU A 117 -17.57 17.27 5.02
C GLU A 117 -17.29 15.76 5.11
N ILE A 118 -17.56 15.04 4.02
CA ILE A 118 -17.21 13.60 3.92
C ILE A 118 -15.70 13.45 4.06
N GLY A 119 -15.27 12.85 5.17
CA GLY A 119 -13.87 12.64 5.48
C GLY A 119 -13.23 11.50 4.68
N THR A 120 -11.91 11.43 4.75
CA THR A 120 -11.10 10.33 4.20
C THR A 120 -10.57 9.45 5.32
N LYS A 121 -10.57 8.14 5.09
CA LYS A 121 -10.02 7.12 6.00
C LYS A 121 -8.74 6.55 5.41
N GLU A 122 -7.63 6.84 6.08
CA GLU A 122 -6.31 6.34 5.73
C GLU A 122 -6.05 4.97 6.35
N TRP A 123 -5.81 3.96 5.52
CA TRP A 123 -5.48 2.60 5.94
C TRP A 123 -4.02 2.30 5.61
N GLY A 124 -3.20 2.16 6.65
CA GLY A 124 -1.80 1.75 6.53
C GLY A 124 -1.64 0.24 6.61
N PHE A 125 -1.00 -0.35 5.61
CA PHE A 125 -0.65 -1.76 5.51
C PHE A 125 0.87 -1.90 5.57
N ASP A 126 1.33 -2.86 6.35
CA ASP A 126 2.69 -3.37 6.24
C ASP A 126 2.63 -4.67 5.42
N THR A 127 3.65 -4.89 4.60
CA THR A 127 3.76 -6.09 3.78
C THR A 127 5.01 -6.89 4.12
N GLY A 128 4.94 -8.20 3.92
CA GLY A 128 6.12 -9.05 3.80
C GLY A 128 6.85 -8.77 2.49
N LYS A 129 7.65 -9.73 1.99
CA LYS A 129 8.27 -9.59 0.67
C LYS A 129 7.22 -9.27 -0.41
N ALA A 130 7.41 -8.12 -1.06
CA ALA A 130 6.57 -7.64 -2.13
C ALA A 130 7.34 -7.69 -3.46
N ALA A 131 6.63 -8.09 -4.51
CA ALA A 131 7.05 -7.84 -5.88
C ALA A 131 6.48 -6.48 -6.29
N PHE A 132 7.34 -5.48 -6.37
CA PHE A 132 6.96 -4.14 -6.78
C PHE A 132 7.63 -3.78 -8.11
N VAL A 133 6.81 -3.48 -9.11
CA VAL A 133 7.24 -2.91 -10.39
C VAL A 133 6.67 -1.50 -10.43
N ASN A 134 7.54 -0.51 -10.25
CA ASN A 134 7.17 0.89 -10.46
C ASN A 134 7.32 1.22 -11.95
N GLY A 135 6.23 1.09 -12.69
CA GLY A 135 6.21 1.27 -14.13
C GLY A 135 5.76 2.68 -14.51
N GLY A 136 6.49 3.33 -15.43
CA GLY A 136 6.02 4.56 -16.06
C GLY A 136 4.75 4.31 -16.89
N ASN A 137 3.94 5.36 -17.08
CA ASN A 137 2.84 5.33 -18.04
C ASN A 137 3.44 5.45 -19.45
N ASN A 138 3.84 4.33 -20.05
CA ASN A 138 4.38 4.30 -21.41
C ASN A 138 3.23 4.44 -22.41
N VAL A 139 3.01 5.66 -22.89
CA VAL A 139 2.35 5.88 -24.18
C VAL A 139 3.37 5.53 -25.26
N VAL A 140 3.07 4.48 -26.02
CA VAL A 140 3.68 4.24 -27.34
C VAL A 140 3.03 5.18 -28.34
#